data_AF-A0A290SAK7-F1
#
_entry.id   AF-A0A290SAK7-F1
#
_cell.length_a   1.000
_cell.length_b   1.000
_cell.length_c   1.000
_cell.angle_alpha   90.00
_cell.angle_beta   90.00
_cell.angle_gamma   90.00
#
_symmetry.space_group_name_H-M   'P 1'
#
loop_
_entity.id
_entity.type
_entity.pdbx_description
1 polymer ?
#
loop_
_entity_poly.entity_id
_entity_poly.type
_entity_poly.pdbx_seq_one_letter_code
_entity_poly.pdbx_strand_id
1 'polypeptide(L)'
;MEKFVNHIQLGYLGLIPFLGCVGWPLMFGSNSLNLEFFTFYSIAILAFMAGSLWRAGEQSYSNAIKAILPVIPVPFLSFLPVEWALAWLGASFWLVLIFEKATPQWQTYHKDYQKMRVVLTSVVFVCHILTIGMSIYPE
;
A
#
# COMPACT_ATOMS: atom_id res chain seq x y z
N MET A 1 -17.37 -14.04 16.78
CA MET A 1 -16.31 -14.44 15.83
C MET A 1 -16.56 -13.93 14.41
N GLU A 2 -17.80 -13.79 13.94
CA GLU A 2 -18.11 -13.28 12.58
C GLU A 2 -17.65 -11.84 12.30
N LYS A 3 -17.61 -10.96 13.32
CA LYS A 3 -17.37 -9.51 13.14
C LYS A 3 -16.03 -9.16 12.48
N PHE A 4 -15.02 -10.04 12.52
CA PHE A 4 -13.70 -9.79 11.91
C PHE A 4 -13.48 -10.51 10.58
N VAL A 5 -14.29 -11.51 10.24
CA VAL A 5 -14.11 -12.34 9.03
C VAL A 5 -14.29 -11.49 7.77
N ASN A 6 -15.35 -10.68 7.72
CA ASN A 6 -15.66 -9.87 6.54
C ASN A 6 -14.59 -8.79 6.29
N HIS A 7 -14.10 -8.12 7.33
CA HIS A 7 -13.03 -7.13 7.19
C HIS A 7 -11.71 -7.75 6.73
N ILE A 8 -11.42 -8.98 7.19
CA ILE A 8 -10.21 -9.69 6.77
C ILE A 8 -10.31 -10.12 5.30
N GLN A 9 -11.44 -10.68 4.90
CA GLN A 9 -11.69 -11.07 3.50
C GLN A 9 -11.59 -9.87 2.55
N LEU A 10 -12.24 -8.74 2.89
CA LEU A 10 -12.15 -7.51 2.11
C LEU A 10 -10.71 -7.00 1.99
N GLY A 11 -9.91 -7.11 3.06
CA GLY A 11 -8.49 -6.78 3.02
C GLY A 11 -7.71 -7.58 1.99
N TYR A 12 -7.92 -8.90 1.93
CA TYR A 12 -7.27 -9.77 0.95
C TYR A 12 -7.78 -9.56 -0.47
N LEU A 13 -9.06 -9.22 -0.67
CA LEU A 13 -9.59 -8.86 -1.99
C LEU A 13 -8.88 -7.63 -2.57
N GLY A 14 -8.42 -6.71 -1.72
CA GLY A 14 -7.58 -5.59 -2.13
C GLY A 14 -6.21 -5.97 -2.73
N LEU A 15 -5.75 -7.21 -2.58
CA LEU A 15 -4.52 -7.69 -3.22
C LEU A 15 -4.73 -8.14 -4.67
N ILE A 16 -5.97 -8.44 -5.07
CA ILE A 16 -6.25 -9.02 -6.39
C ILE A 16 -5.69 -8.12 -7.51
N PRO A 17 -5.89 -6.80 -7.51
CA PRO A 17 -5.39 -5.97 -8.60
C PRO A 17 -3.85 -5.89 -8.62
N PHE A 18 -3.18 -5.88 -7.45
CA PHE A 18 -1.71 -5.94 -7.39
C PHE A 18 -1.16 -7.23 -8.01
N LEU A 19 -1.71 -8.37 -7.60
CA LEU A 19 -1.29 -9.68 -8.11
C LEU A 19 -1.61 -9.84 -9.60
N GLY A 20 -2.77 -9.34 -10.04
CA GLY A 20 -3.16 -9.31 -11.45
C GLY A 20 -2.17 -8.52 -12.30
N CYS A 21 -1.77 -7.32 -11.84
CA CYS A 21 -0.79 -6.49 -12.54
C CYS A 21 0.63 -7.07 -12.54
N VAL A 22 1.00 -7.87 -11.54
CA VAL A 22 2.28 -8.59 -11.55
C VAL A 22 2.22 -9.82 -12.47
N GLY A 23 1.11 -10.54 -12.47
CA GLY A 23 0.93 -11.72 -13.32
C GLY A 23 0.75 -11.39 -14.80
N TRP A 24 0.15 -10.24 -15.13
CA TRP A 24 -0.16 -9.87 -16.51
C TRP A 24 1.08 -9.79 -17.42
N PRO A 25 2.16 -9.07 -17.06
CA PRO A 25 3.35 -8.99 -17.89
C PRO A 25 4.02 -10.35 -18.11
N LEU A 26 3.94 -11.26 -17.14
CA LEU A 26 4.51 -12.60 -17.25
C LEU A 26 3.79 -13.48 -18.29
N MET A 27 2.52 -13.17 -18.58
CA MET A 27 1.67 -13.97 -19.48
C MET A 27 1.49 -13.31 -20.85
N PHE A 28 1.44 -11.99 -20.90
CA PHE A 28 1.01 -11.22 -22.08
C PHE A 28 2.01 -10.13 -22.49
N GLY A 29 3.16 -10.04 -21.82
CA GLY A 29 4.15 -8.98 -22.04
C GLY A 29 3.83 -7.69 -21.30
N SER A 30 4.86 -6.86 -21.11
CA SER A 30 4.75 -5.59 -20.42
C SER A 30 4.06 -4.53 -21.31
N ASN A 31 3.23 -3.68 -20.70
CA ASN A 31 2.67 -2.51 -21.38
C ASN A 31 2.49 -1.36 -20.39
N SER A 32 2.45 -0.13 -20.91
CA SER A 32 2.33 1.09 -20.10
C SER A 32 1.01 1.17 -19.33
N LEU A 33 -0.09 0.68 -19.91
CA LEU A 33 -1.41 0.68 -19.27
C LEU A 33 -1.44 -0.11 -17.97
N ASN A 34 -0.80 -1.27 -17.93
CA ASN A 34 -0.71 -2.09 -16.72
C ASN A 34 0.13 -1.41 -15.63
N LEU A 35 1.22 -0.74 -16.02
CA LEU A 35 2.07 0.02 -15.10
C LEU A 35 1.34 1.25 -14.52
N GLU A 36 0.61 1.98 -15.36
CA GLU A 36 -0.23 3.11 -14.94
C GLU A 36 -1.33 2.64 -13.99
N PHE A 37 -2.05 1.57 -14.34
CA PHE A 37 -3.09 1.00 -13.49
C PHE A 37 -2.53 0.56 -12.14
N PHE A 38 -1.39 -0.14 -12.12
CA PHE A 38 -0.71 -0.53 -10.88
C PHE A 38 -0.37 0.69 -10.02
N THR A 39 0.16 1.75 -10.64
CA THR A 39 0.55 2.99 -9.95
C THR A 39 -0.66 3.70 -9.36
N PHE A 40 -1.73 3.91 -10.14
CA PHE A 40 -2.95 4.56 -9.64
C PHE A 40 -3.64 3.75 -8.54
N TYR A 41 -3.71 2.43 -8.69
CA TYR A 41 -4.27 1.56 -7.66
C TYR A 41 -3.45 1.62 -6.37
N SER A 42 -2.12 1.62 -6.48
CA SER A 42 -1.21 1.79 -5.34
C SER A 42 -1.47 3.10 -4.59
N ILE A 43 -1.61 4.21 -5.31
CA ILE A 43 -1.93 5.52 -4.74
C ILE A 43 -3.27 5.49 -4.01
N ALA A 44 -4.32 4.93 -4.64
CA ALA A 44 -5.66 4.86 -4.06
C ALA A 44 -5.68 4.04 -2.76
N ILE A 45 -5.06 2.86 -2.75
CA ILE A 45 -4.99 2.01 -1.56
C ILE A 45 -4.10 2.64 -0.49
N LEU A 46 -2.98 3.29 -0.86
CA LEU A 46 -2.14 4.01 0.10
C LEU A 46 -2.90 5.15 0.78
N ALA A 47 -3.63 5.97 0.01
CA ALA A 47 -4.43 7.06 0.54
C ALA A 47 -5.55 6.55 1.46
N PHE A 48 -6.24 5.48 1.06
CA PHE A 48 -7.24 4.81 1.89
C PHE A 48 -6.65 4.31 3.21
N MET A 49 -5.49 3.65 3.15
CA MET A 49 -4.82 3.11 4.33
C MET A 49 -4.25 4.19 5.24
N ALA A 50 -3.65 5.25 4.69
CA ALA A 50 -3.18 6.40 5.45
C ALA A 50 -4.34 7.16 6.10
N GLY A 51 -5.52 7.17 5.47
CA GLY A 51 -6.75 7.73 6.04
C GLY A 51 -7.16 7.08 7.36
N SER A 52 -6.85 5.80 7.60
CA SER A 52 -7.13 5.16 8.89
C SER A 52 -6.31 5.77 10.04
N LEU A 53 -5.15 6.36 9.74
CA LEU A 53 -4.31 7.06 10.70
C LEU A 53 -4.81 8.47 11.03
N TRP A 54 -5.77 9.02 10.27
CA TRP A 54 -6.22 10.41 10.43
C TRP A 54 -6.98 10.67 11.75
N ARG A 55 -7.80 9.72 12.23
CA ARG A 55 -8.56 9.76 13.50
C ARG A 55 -8.97 11.16 13.99
N ALA A 56 -9.86 11.82 13.24
CA ALA A 56 -10.29 13.19 13.55
C ALA A 56 -10.79 13.32 15.01
N GLY A 57 -10.31 14.35 15.72
CA GLY A 57 -10.68 14.62 17.11
C GLY A 57 -9.80 13.96 18.19
N GLU A 58 -8.92 13.01 17.80
CA GLU A 58 -8.06 12.27 18.75
C GLU A 58 -6.55 12.42 18.45
N GLN A 59 -6.18 13.39 17.61
CA GLN A 59 -4.82 13.54 17.08
C GLN A 59 -4.00 14.58 17.83
N SER A 60 -2.81 14.18 18.27
CA SER A 60 -1.72 15.13 18.50
C SER A 60 -1.09 15.55 17.17
N TYR A 61 -0.42 16.70 17.15
CA TYR A 61 0.30 17.19 15.95
C TYR A 61 1.26 16.14 15.35
N SER A 62 1.98 15.39 16.21
CA SER A 62 2.88 14.32 15.79
C SER A 62 2.16 13.20 15.05
N ASN A 63 0.96 12.81 15.51
CA ASN A 63 0.19 11.76 14.86
C ASN A 63 -0.40 12.25 13.53
N ALA A 64 -0.75 13.53 13.42
CA ALA A 64 -1.24 14.11 12.17
C ALA A 64 -0.16 14.07 11.08
N ILE A 65 1.09 14.38 11.44
CA ILE A 65 2.24 14.25 10.52
C ILE A 65 2.40 12.81 10.02
N LYS A 66 2.26 11.81 10.89
CA LYS A 66 2.38 10.39 10.51
C LYS A 66 1.32 9.99 9.47
N ALA A 67 0.10 10.54 9.56
CA ALA A 67 -0.96 10.23 8.61
C ALA A 67 -0.69 10.82 7.21
N ILE A 68 -0.09 12.01 7.13
CA ILE A 68 0.13 12.71 5.86
C ILE A 68 1.48 12.40 5.21
N LEU A 69 2.50 12.02 6.00
CA LEU A 69 3.86 11.78 5.51
C LEU A 69 3.94 10.78 4.35
N PRO A 70 3.19 9.65 4.34
CA PRO A 70 3.24 8.70 3.23
C PRO A 70 2.61 9.25 1.93
N VAL A 71 1.66 10.18 2.05
CA VAL A 71 0.79 10.62 0.94
C VAL A 71 1.24 11.96 0.34
N ILE A 72 1.73 12.90 1.16
CA ILE A 72 2.17 14.24 0.70
C ILE A 72 3.19 14.19 -0.43
N PRO A 73 4.18 13.28 -0.43
CA PRO A 73 5.15 13.22 -1.52
C PRO A 73 4.57 12.73 -2.84
N VAL A 74 3.44 12.01 -2.83
CA VAL A 74 2.89 11.30 -4.01
C VAL A 74 2.73 12.19 -5.25
N PRO A 75 2.13 13.41 -5.18
CA PRO A 75 2.01 14.27 -6.35
C PRO A 75 3.37 14.69 -6.93
N PHE A 76 4.37 14.89 -6.07
CA PHE A 76 5.72 15.29 -6.49
C PHE A 76 6.50 14.14 -7.14
N LEU A 77 6.10 12.89 -6.93
CA LEU A 77 6.72 11.74 -7.60
C LEU A 77 6.50 11.76 -9.12
N SER A 78 5.51 12.51 -9.62
CA SER A 78 5.29 12.71 -11.05
C SER A 78 6.47 13.39 -11.76
N PHE A 79 7.37 14.05 -11.02
CA PHE A 79 8.59 14.67 -11.54
C PHE A 79 9.80 13.73 -11.54
N LEU A 80 9.65 12.51 -11.01
CA LEU A 80 10.72 11.53 -10.87
C LEU A 80 10.52 10.35 -11.85
N PRO A 81 11.57 9.57 -12.14
CA PRO A 81 11.42 8.31 -12.87
C PRO A 81 10.46 7.36 -12.13
N VAL A 82 9.71 6.57 -12.90
CA VAL A 82 8.61 5.75 -12.37
C VAL A 82 9.08 4.76 -11.30
N GLU A 83 10.31 4.28 -11.37
CA GLU A 83 10.92 3.37 -10.41
C GLU A 83 11.02 4.00 -9.03
N TRP A 84 11.34 5.29 -8.96
CA TRP A 84 11.39 6.04 -7.70
C TRP A 84 10.00 6.27 -7.14
N ALA A 85 9.02 6.53 -8.01
CA ALA A 85 7.63 6.64 -7.60
C ALA A 85 7.13 5.31 -7.00
N LEU A 86 7.39 4.19 -7.68
CA LEU A 86 7.05 2.85 -7.21
C LEU A 86 7.79 2.47 -5.93
N ALA A 87 9.07 2.84 -5.79
CA ALA A 87 9.85 2.57 -4.58
C ALA A 87 9.28 3.33 -3.38
N TRP A 88 8.95 4.61 -3.55
CA TRP A 88 8.30 5.40 -2.49
C TRP A 88 6.94 4.82 -2.11
N LEU A 89 6.10 4.47 -3.09
CA LEU A 89 4.79 3.87 -2.85
C LEU A 89 4.92 2.54 -2.07
N GLY A 90 5.82 1.66 -2.49
CA GLY A 90 6.11 0.40 -1.80
C GLY A 90 6.60 0.61 -0.36
N ALA A 91 7.51 1.55 -0.14
CA ALA A 91 7.99 1.91 1.20
C ALA A 91 6.90 2.54 2.07
N SER A 92 5.99 3.30 1.46
CA SER A 92 4.90 3.99 2.15
C SER A 92 3.90 3.04 2.79
N PHE A 93 3.65 1.87 2.21
CA PHE A 93 2.84 0.83 2.87
C PHE A 93 3.47 0.35 4.19
N TRP A 94 4.79 0.22 4.24
CA TRP A 94 5.51 -0.07 5.48
C TRP A 94 5.46 1.09 6.47
N LEU A 95 5.63 2.33 6.00
CA LEU A 95 5.50 3.51 6.86
C LEU A 95 4.14 3.56 7.54
N VAL A 96 3.05 3.35 6.78
CA VAL A 96 1.69 3.30 7.33
C VAL A 96 1.57 2.20 8.39
N LEU A 97 2.07 0.99 8.12
CA LEU A 97 2.03 -0.12 9.10
C LEU A 97 2.82 0.19 10.38
N ILE A 98 4.00 0.81 10.25
CA ILE A 98 4.84 1.21 11.39
C ILE A 98 4.10 2.26 12.23
N PHE A 99 3.50 3.26 11.59
CA PHE A 99 2.74 4.29 12.29
C PHE A 99 1.48 3.74 12.94
N GLU A 100 0.77 2.82 12.28
CA GLU A 100 -0.38 2.12 12.83
C GLU A 100 0.01 1.34 14.11
N LYS A 101 1.11 0.57 14.06
CA LYS A 101 1.67 -0.17 15.20
C LYS A 101 2.10 0.72 16.36
N ALA A 102 2.53 1.94 16.08
CA ALA A 102 2.92 2.91 17.10
C ALA A 102 1.72 3.54 17.84
N THR A 103 0.48 3.27 17.40
CA THR A 103 -0.71 3.76 18.10
C THR A 103 -1.13 2.82 19.24
N PRO A 104 -1.70 3.35 20.35
CA PRO A 104 -2.26 2.51 21.41
C PRO A 104 -3.37 1.56 20.91
N GLN A 105 -4.10 1.98 19.86
CA GLN A 105 -5.19 1.21 19.26
C GLN A 105 -4.73 -0.14 18.72
N TRP A 106 -3.49 -0.23 18.22
CA TRP A 106 -2.96 -1.47 17.66
C TRP A 106 -3.07 -2.63 18.64
N GLN A 107 -2.82 -2.39 19.92
CA GLN A 107 -2.88 -3.41 20.97
C GLN A 107 -4.30 -3.93 21.22
N THR A 108 -5.31 -3.17 20.85
CA THR A 108 -6.73 -3.54 20.97
C THR A 108 -7.25 -4.32 19.76
N TYR A 109 -6.52 -4.33 18.64
CA TYR A 109 -6.91 -5.06 17.45
C TYR A 109 -6.78 -6.57 17.64
N HIS A 110 -7.68 -7.31 16.99
CA HIS A 110 -7.61 -8.76 16.96
C HIS A 110 -6.31 -9.24 16.31
N LYS A 111 -5.72 -10.32 16.82
CA LYS A 111 -4.45 -10.88 16.31
C LYS A 111 -4.50 -11.19 14.81
N ASP A 112 -5.64 -11.67 14.31
CA ASP A 112 -5.81 -11.96 12.88
C ASP A 112 -5.80 -10.70 12.02
N TYR A 113 -6.34 -9.58 12.52
CA TYR A 113 -6.26 -8.30 11.83
C TYR A 113 -4.82 -7.80 11.77
N GLN A 114 -4.10 -7.88 12.90
CA GLN A 114 -2.68 -7.52 12.97
C GLN A 114 -1.84 -8.36 11.99
N LYS A 115 -2.07 -9.68 11.96
CA LYS A 115 -1.44 -10.61 11.02
C LYS A 115 -1.77 -10.25 9.58
N MET A 116 -3.04 -10.01 9.27
CA MET A 116 -3.49 -9.60 7.94
C MET A 116 -2.76 -8.33 7.49
N ARG A 117 -2.70 -7.27 8.32
CA ARG A 117 -2.02 -6.01 7.96
C ARG A 117 -0.56 -6.22 7.57
N VAL A 118 0.15 -7.10 8.27
CA VAL A 118 1.53 -7.47 7.90
C VAL A 118 1.57 -8.22 6.57
N VAL A 119 0.70 -9.22 6.38
CA VAL A 119 0.65 -10.00 5.13
C VAL A 119 0.35 -9.10 3.93
N LEU A 120 -0.68 -8.25 4.02
CA LEU A 120 -1.05 -7.32 2.94
C LEU A 120 0.12 -6.40 2.58
N THR A 121 0.75 -5.79 3.59
CA THR A 121 1.90 -4.89 3.40
C THR A 121 3.06 -5.61 2.72
N SER A 122 3.40 -6.82 3.18
CA SER A 122 4.48 -7.62 2.58
C SER A 122 4.18 -8.01 1.13
N VAL A 123 2.95 -8.48 0.84
CA VAL A 123 2.58 -8.88 -0.52
C VAL A 123 2.61 -7.70 -1.46
N VAL A 124 2.02 -6.56 -1.09
CA VAL A 124 2.06 -5.33 -1.89
C VAL A 124 3.50 -4.88 -2.12
N PHE A 125 4.34 -4.91 -1.08
CA PHE A 125 5.75 -4.55 -1.20
C PHE A 125 6.51 -5.44 -2.19
N VAL A 126 6.30 -6.76 -2.14
CA VAL A 126 6.86 -7.69 -3.13
C VAL A 126 6.34 -7.37 -4.53
N CYS A 127 5.07 -7.04 -4.68
CA CYS A 127 4.52 -6.63 -5.98
C CYS A 127 5.23 -5.37 -6.51
N HIS A 128 5.50 -4.37 -5.66
CA HIS A 128 6.28 -3.20 -6.07
C HIS A 128 7.70 -3.57 -6.53
N ILE A 129 8.40 -4.45 -5.82
CA ILE A 129 9.74 -4.92 -6.21
C ILE A 129 9.70 -5.58 -7.60
N LEU A 130 8.74 -6.48 -7.82
CA LEU A 130 8.59 -7.18 -9.09
C LEU A 130 8.25 -6.21 -10.22
N THR A 131 7.32 -5.28 -10.01
CA THR A 131 6.96 -4.26 -11.00
C THR A 131 8.14 -3.34 -11.34
N ILE A 132 8.94 -2.94 -10.35
CA ILE A 132 10.18 -2.17 -10.60
C ILE A 132 11.15 -3.00 -11.45
N GLY A 133 11.38 -4.26 -11.08
CA GLY A 133 12.22 -5.18 -11.86
C GLY A 133 11.77 -5.29 -13.32
N MET A 134 10.47 -5.49 -13.54
CA MET A 134 9.89 -5.57 -14.88
C MET A 134 9.96 -4.24 -15.65
N SER A 135 9.95 -3.09 -14.97
CA SER A 135 10.07 -1.78 -15.63
C SER A 135 11.50 -1.46 -16.10
N ILE A 136 12.51 -2.00 -15.42
CA ILE A 136 13.93 -1.73 -15.71
C ILE A 136 14.47 -2.61 -16.84
N TYR A 137 13.90 -3.80 -17.04
CA TYR A 137 14.25 -4.70 -18.13
C TYR A 137 13.17 -4.62 -19.22
N PRO A 138 13.23 -3.65 -20.14
CA PRO A 138 12.40 -3.70 -21.33
C PRO A 138 12.79 -4.93 -22.16
N GLU A 139 11.79 -5.58 -22.78
CA GLU A 139 12.04 -6.56 -23.83
C GLU A 139 12.81 -5.96 -25.02
#